data_AF-A0A6N9PE24-F1
#
_entry.id   AF-A0A6N9PE24-F1
#
_cell.length_a   1.000
_cell.length_b   1.000
_cell.length_c   1.000
_cell.angle_alpha   90.00
_cell.angle_beta   90.00
_cell.angle_gamma   90.00
#
_symmetry.space_group_name_H-M   'P 1'
#
loop_
_entity.id
_entity.type
_entity.pdbx_description
1 polymer ?
#
loop_
_entity_poly.entity_id
_entity_poly.type
_entity_poly.pdbx_seq_one_letter_code
_entity_poly.pdbx_strand_id
1 'polypeptide(L)'
;MFLVQSPEDLIIREIDEAAEELLLEHLAEAVTHLSPTQARRLYARYALKKKFREIAADEGISGSCACDSVTGALKKLQKIFAKNGWLEKSAKEKSIGK
;
A
#
# COMPACT_ATOMS: atom_id res chain seq x y z
N MET A 1 36.61 8.18 11.66
CA MET A 1 35.65 8.73 12.64
C MET A 1 34.39 7.86 12.57
N PHE A 2 34.13 7.02 13.58
CA PHE A 2 32.86 6.31 13.67
C PHE A 2 31.81 7.32 14.11
N LEU A 3 30.90 7.69 13.21
CA LEU A 3 29.67 8.36 13.61
C LEU A 3 28.85 7.30 14.36
N VAL A 4 29.07 7.22 15.68
CA VAL A 4 28.19 6.45 16.56
C VAL A 4 26.86 7.19 16.51
N GLN A 5 25.84 6.58 15.91
CA GLN A 5 24.48 7.09 15.95
C GLN A 5 24.10 7.40 17.40
N SER A 6 23.44 8.53 17.61
CA SER A 6 22.92 8.83 18.95
C SER A 6 21.98 7.69 19.37
N PRO A 7 21.92 7.33 20.65
CA PRO A 7 20.92 6.39 21.15
C PRO A 7 19.49 6.75 20.71
N GLU A 8 19.19 8.04 20.56
CA GLU A 8 17.93 8.54 20.02
C GLU A 8 17.70 8.13 18.56
N ASP A 9 18.72 8.22 17.71
CA ASP A 9 18.63 7.83 16.28
C ASP A 9 18.37 6.33 16.12
N LEU A 10 18.91 5.52 17.03
CA LEU A 10 18.69 4.07 17.04
C LEU A 10 17.24 3.73 17.38
N ILE A 11 16.68 4.40 18.39
CA ILE A 11 15.29 4.23 18.82
C ILE A 11 14.32 4.69 17.72
N ILE A 12 14.58 5.84 17.08
CA ILE A 12 13.76 6.33 15.97
C ILE A 12 13.72 5.32 14.82
N ARG A 13 14.89 4.78 14.43
CA ARG A 13 14.95 3.77 13.38
C ARG A 13 14.15 2.52 13.73
N GLU A 14 14.25 2.03 14.97
CA GLU A 14 13.51 0.86 15.42
C GLU A 14 11.99 1.09 15.40
N ILE A 15 11.54 2.29 15.78
CA ILE A 15 10.13 2.69 15.69
C ILE A 15 9.66 2.74 14.23
N ASP A 16 10.46 3.31 13.33
CA ASP A 16 10.13 3.40 11.91
C ASP A 16 10.06 1.99 11.28
N GLU A 17 11.01 1.11 11.58
CA GLU A 17 11.03 -0.29 11.13
C GLU A 17 9.78 -1.04 11.63
N ALA A 18 9.42 -0.88 12.92
CA ALA A 18 8.22 -1.49 13.48
C ALA A 18 6.92 -0.94 12.86
N ALA A 19 6.89 0.36 12.53
CA ALA A 19 5.74 0.97 11.85
C ALA A 19 5.58 0.45 10.41
N GLU A 20 6.68 0.24 9.69
CA GLU A 20 6.68 -0.38 8.36
C GLU A 20 6.18 -1.82 8.41
N GLU A 21 6.63 -2.63 9.37
CA GLU A 21 6.19 -4.01 9.54
C GLU A 21 4.68 -4.07 9.85
N LEU A 22 4.21 -3.23 10.79
CA LEU A 22 2.79 -3.12 11.11
C LEU A 22 1.95 -2.69 9.90
N LEU A 23 2.46 -1.79 9.05
CA LEU A 23 1.78 -1.39 7.82
C LEU A 23 1.64 -2.56 6.84
N LEU A 24 2.66 -3.41 6.73
CA LEU A 24 2.62 -4.61 5.89
C LEU A 24 1.62 -5.64 6.43
N GLU A 25 1.52 -5.81 7.75
CA GLU A 25 0.51 -6.67 8.38
C GLU A 25 -0.91 -6.18 8.09
N HIS A 26 -1.17 -4.89 8.28
CA HIS A 26 -2.46 -4.27 7.95
C HIS A 26 -2.81 -4.42 6.47
N LEU A 27 -1.82 -4.29 5.57
CA LEU A 27 -2.02 -4.51 4.14
C LEU A 27 -2.36 -5.98 3.85
N ALA A 28 -1.63 -6.92 4.47
CA ALA A 28 -1.89 -8.34 4.31
C ALA A 28 -3.30 -8.70 4.76
N GLU A 29 -3.73 -8.20 5.93
CA GLU A 29 -5.09 -8.36 6.43
C GLU A 29 -6.11 -7.75 5.46
N ALA A 30 -5.91 -6.52 5.01
CA ALA A 30 -6.84 -5.85 4.09
C ALA A 30 -6.97 -6.59 2.74
N VAL A 31 -5.89 -7.18 2.23
CA VAL A 31 -5.91 -7.98 1.00
C VAL A 31 -6.78 -9.22 1.14
N THR A 32 -6.90 -9.82 2.33
CA THR A 32 -7.80 -10.98 2.55
C THR A 32 -9.28 -10.66 2.30
N HIS A 33 -9.67 -9.39 2.39
CA HIS A 33 -11.05 -8.95 2.12
C HIS A 33 -11.34 -8.67 0.64
N LEU A 34 -10.34 -8.79 -0.24
CA LEU A 34 -10.51 -8.65 -1.68
C LEU A 34 -10.97 -9.96 -2.32
N SER A 35 -11.61 -9.89 -3.49
CA SER A 35 -11.83 -11.12 -4.25
C SER A 35 -10.49 -11.65 -4.78
N PRO A 36 -10.35 -12.98 -5.00
CA PRO A 36 -9.11 -13.55 -5.53
C PRO A 36 -8.65 -12.88 -6.84
N THR A 37 -9.60 -12.50 -7.69
CA THR A 37 -9.32 -11.77 -8.94
C THR A 37 -8.77 -10.37 -8.67
N GLN A 38 -9.34 -9.63 -7.71
CA GLN A 38 -8.84 -8.31 -7.33
C GLN A 38 -7.43 -8.37 -6.75
N ALA A 39 -7.18 -9.31 -5.84
CA ALA A 39 -5.86 -9.50 -5.23
C ALA A 39 -4.80 -9.87 -6.29
N ARG A 40 -5.12 -10.82 -7.18
CA ARG A 40 -4.22 -11.24 -8.27
C ARG A 40 -3.85 -10.07 -9.20
N ARG A 41 -4.84 -9.26 -9.60
CA ARG A 41 -4.61 -8.11 -10.49
C ARG A 41 -3.85 -6.97 -9.79
N LEU A 42 -4.08 -6.74 -8.50
CA LEU A 42 -3.26 -5.82 -7.71
C LEU A 42 -1.80 -6.26 -7.64
N TYR A 43 -1.57 -7.54 -7.34
CA TYR A 43 -0.22 -8.12 -7.32
C TYR A 43 0.46 -7.96 -8.67
N ALA A 44 -0.22 -8.31 -9.77
CA ALA A 44 0.29 -8.12 -11.11
C ALA A 44 0.65 -6.64 -11.41
N ARG A 45 -0.20 -5.70 -10.98
CA ARG A 45 0.02 -4.27 -11.23
C ARG A 45 1.18 -3.69 -10.42
N TYR A 46 1.26 -4.00 -9.12
CA TYR A 46 2.13 -3.30 -8.18
C TYR A 46 3.39 -4.09 -7.80
N ALA A 47 3.29 -5.42 -7.64
CA ALA A 47 4.45 -6.26 -7.35
C ALA A 47 5.20 -6.65 -8.64
N LEU A 48 4.47 -7.09 -9.67
CA LEU A 48 5.06 -7.49 -10.95
C LEU A 48 5.22 -6.34 -11.96
N LYS A 49 4.76 -5.14 -11.61
CA LYS A 49 4.84 -3.91 -12.44
C LYS A 49 4.21 -4.03 -13.84
N LYS A 50 3.30 -4.98 -14.06
CA LYS A 50 2.60 -5.14 -15.35
C LYS A 50 1.72 -3.93 -15.66
N LYS A 51 1.61 -3.58 -16.94
CA LYS A 51 0.62 -2.61 -17.45
C LYS A 51 -0.75 -3.26 -17.54
N PHE A 52 -1.82 -2.46 -17.52
CA PHE A 52 -3.19 -2.98 -17.65
C PHE A 52 -3.41 -3.79 -18.92
N ARG A 53 -2.76 -3.43 -20.03
CA ARG A 53 -2.83 -4.19 -21.29
C ARG A 53 -2.21 -5.59 -21.16
N GLU A 54 -1.13 -5.73 -20.39
CA GLU A 54 -0.47 -7.03 -20.16
C GLU A 54 -1.32 -7.91 -19.25
N ILE A 55 -1.86 -7.34 -18.16
CA ILE A 55 -2.82 -8.04 -17.27
C ILE A 55 -4.05 -8.50 -18.06
N ALA A 56 -4.56 -7.63 -18.93
CA ALA A 56 -5.71 -7.94 -19.77
C ALA A 56 -5.42 -9.06 -20.77
N ALA A 57 -4.25 -9.04 -21.40
CA ALA A 57 -3.81 -10.09 -22.31
C ALA A 57 -3.64 -11.44 -21.60
N ASP A 58 -3.03 -11.45 -20.40
CA ASP A 58 -2.82 -12.67 -19.61
C ASP A 58 -4.14 -13.35 -19.20
N GLU A 59 -5.16 -12.54 -18.90
CA GLU A 59 -6.45 -13.04 -18.42
C GLU A 59 -7.53 -13.11 -19.51
N GLY A 60 -7.21 -12.75 -20.76
CA GLY A 60 -8.15 -12.75 -21.88
C GLY A 60 -9.34 -11.78 -21.71
N ILE A 61 -9.13 -10.66 -21.01
CA ILE A 61 -10.15 -9.63 -20.76
C ILE A 61 -9.83 -8.33 -21.49
N SER A 62 -10.74 -7.36 -21.45
CA SER A 62 -10.47 -6.02 -21.96
C SER A 62 -9.55 -5.22 -21.02
N GLY A 63 -8.81 -4.26 -21.59
CA GLY A 63 -7.97 -3.34 -20.82
C GLY A 63 -8.76 -2.49 -19.82
N SER A 64 -9.99 -2.09 -20.18
CA SER A 64 -10.88 -1.37 -19.27
C SER A 64 -11.28 -2.23 -18.07
N CYS A 65 -11.65 -3.50 -18.29
CA CYS A 65 -11.97 -4.42 -17.20
C CYS A 65 -10.79 -4.62 -16.25
N ALA A 66 -9.55 -4.68 -16.76
CA ALA A 66 -8.36 -4.79 -15.93
C ALA A 66 -8.16 -3.52 -15.09
N CYS A 67 -8.29 -2.34 -15.69
CA CYS A 67 -8.18 -1.05 -15.03
C CYS A 67 -9.24 -0.87 -13.93
N ASP A 68 -10.51 -1.12 -14.25
CA ASP A 68 -11.65 -0.98 -13.34
C ASP A 68 -11.52 -1.92 -12.15
N SER A 69 -11.10 -3.16 -12.41
CA SER A 69 -10.88 -4.15 -11.36
C SER A 69 -9.80 -3.74 -10.38
N VAL A 70 -8.66 -3.24 -10.86
CA VAL A 70 -7.55 -2.77 -10.01
C VAL A 70 -7.96 -1.53 -9.23
N THR A 71 -8.60 -0.57 -9.90
CA THR A 71 -9.07 0.68 -9.27
C THR A 71 -10.13 0.40 -8.20
N GLY A 72 -11.05 -0.53 -8.47
CA GLY A 72 -12.06 -0.98 -7.50
C GLY A 72 -11.43 -1.67 -6.28
N ALA A 73 -10.40 -2.49 -6.49
CA ALA A 73 -9.66 -3.13 -5.41
C ALA A 73 -8.95 -2.09 -4.53
N LEU A 74 -8.28 -1.10 -5.14
CA LEU A 74 -7.62 -0.01 -4.42
C LEU A 74 -8.60 0.82 -3.58
N LYS A 75 -9.76 1.17 -4.14
CA LYS A 75 -10.84 1.86 -3.39
C LYS A 75 -11.32 1.04 -2.19
N LYS A 76 -11.34 -0.29 -2.31
CA LYS A 76 -11.74 -1.17 -1.20
C LYS A 76 -10.68 -1.20 -0.11
N LEU A 77 -9.40 -1.30 -0.47
CA LEU A 77 -8.29 -1.18 0.49
C LEU A 77 -8.33 0.17 1.22
N GLN A 78 -8.48 1.28 0.51
CA GLN A 78 -8.60 2.62 1.10
C GLN A 78 -9.74 2.69 2.13
N LYS A 79 -10.90 2.10 1.83
CA LYS A 79 -12.04 2.04 2.76
C LYS A 79 -11.74 1.20 4.00
N ILE A 80 -11.05 0.07 3.85
CA ILE A 80 -10.66 -0.80 4.98
C ILE A 80 -9.70 -0.03 5.90
N PHE A 81 -8.66 0.57 5.33
CA PHE A 81 -7.68 1.37 6.06
C PHE A 81 -8.34 2.56 6.79
N ALA A 82 -9.27 3.26 6.13
CA ALA A 82 -10.00 4.36 6.75
C ALA A 82 -10.91 3.87 7.90
N LYS A 83 -11.60 2.75 7.72
CA LYS A 83 -12.49 2.16 8.74
C LYS A 83 -11.72 1.69 9.97
N ASN A 84 -10.53 1.13 9.78
CA ASN A 84 -9.70 0.60 10.85
C ASN A 84 -8.78 1.66 11.48
N GLY A 85 -8.76 2.89 10.96
CA GLY A 85 -7.92 3.97 11.47
C GLY A 85 -6.43 3.83 11.12
N TRP A 86 -6.09 2.99 10.13
CA TRP A 86 -4.71 2.73 9.69
C TRP A 86 -4.16 3.75 8.71
N LEU A 87 -5.00 4.66 8.22
CA LEU A 87 -4.54 5.85 7.50
C LEU A 87 -4.07 6.87 8.54
N GLU A 88 -2.76 7.02 8.70
CA GLU A 88 -2.22 8.16 9.41
C GLU A 88 -2.75 9.46 8.80
N LYS A 89 -2.96 10.48 9.65
CA LYS A 89 -3.28 11.84 9.21
C LYS A 89 -2.04 12.46 8.57
N SER A 90 -1.65 12.01 7.38
CA SER A 90 -0.60 12.63 6.59
C SER A 90 -1.08 13.96 5.97
N ALA A 91 -1.53 14.93 6.76
CA ALA A 91 -1.89 16.29 6.30
C ALA A 91 -2.12 17.34 7.40
N LYS A 92 -1.39 17.32 8.52
CA LYS A 92 -1.32 18.48 9.45
C LYS A 92 0.11 18.86 9.84
N GLU A 93 1.05 18.86 8.89
CA GLU A 93 2.41 19.39 9.12
C GLU A 93 2.98 20.06 7.85
N LYS A 94 2.15 20.78 7.09
CA LYS A 94 2.62 21.68 6.01
C LYS A 94 1.85 23.01 5.97
N SER A 95 1.45 23.55 7.13
CA SER A 95 0.83 24.89 7.17
C SER A 95 1.06 25.68 8.45
N ILE A 96 2.21 25.48 9.13
CA ILE A 96 2.70 26.44 10.12
C ILE A 96 4.11 26.83 9.65
N GLY A 97 4.23 28.01 9.05
CA GLY A 97 5.50 28.51 8.53
C GLY A 97 5.36 29.34 7.27
N LYS A 98 4.55 30.40 7.32
CA LYS A 98 4.75 31.60 6.51
C LYS A 98 4.44 32.82 7.36
#